data_AF-A0A7J4XM68-F1
#
_entry.id   AF-A0A7J4XM68-F1
#
_cell.length_a   1.000
_cell.length_b   1.000
_cell.length_c   1.000
_cell.angle_alpha   90.00
_cell.angle_beta   90.00
_cell.angle_gamma   90.00
#
_symmetry.space_group_name_H-M   'P 1'
#
loop_
_entity.id
_entity.type
_entity.pdbx_description
1 polymer ?
#
loop_
_entity_poly.entity_id
_entity_poly.type
_entity_poly.pdbx_seq_one_letter_code
_entity_poly.pdbx_strand_id
1 'polypeptide(L)' 'MGIACVQDIYRCDICKSASDEYGRGCKHGMFFPLLLAMTNSRKCEHYEFAPEKAEIHLQRKDNDWVVKHLEK' A
#
# COMPACT_ATOMS: atom_id res chain seq x y z
N MET A 1 6.09 -14.91 8.42
CA MET A 1 6.35 -13.47 8.20
C MET A 1 6.51 -13.28 6.71
N GLY A 2 5.45 -12.85 6.02
CA GLY A 2 5.50 -12.62 4.57
C GLY A 2 6.42 -11.44 4.29
N ILE A 3 7.28 -11.58 3.28
CA ILE A 3 8.10 -10.47 2.79
C ILE A 3 7.18 -9.29 2.52
N ALA A 4 7.38 -8.18 3.23
CA ALA A 4 6.64 -6.96 2.95
C ALA A 4 7.03 -6.50 1.54
N CYS A 5 6.08 -6.59 0.60
CA CYS A 5 6.28 -6.03 -0.72
C CYS A 5 6.55 -4.53 -0.57
N VAL A 6 7.29 -3.96 -1.51
CA VAL A 6 7.61 -2.54 -1.43
C VAL A 6 6.36 -1.65 -1.33
N GLN A 7 5.24 -2.07 -1.91
CA GLN A 7 3.97 -1.37 -1.79
C GLN A 7 3.46 -1.31 -0.34
N ASP A 8 3.61 -2.38 0.45
CA ASP A 8 3.26 -2.41 1.87
C ASP A 8 4.17 -1.50 2.70
N ILE A 9 5.48 -1.50 2.39
CA ILE A 9 6.47 -0.68 3.10
C ILE A 9 6.13 0.82 2.96
N TYR A 10 5.69 1.23 1.77
CA TYR A 10 5.37 2.62 1.46
C TYR A 10 3.87 2.93 1.44
N ARG A 11 3.03 1.98 1.87
CA ARG A 11 1.57 2.12 1.94
C ARG A 11 0.94 2.66 0.65
N CYS A 12 1.38 2.13 -0.49
CA CYS A 12 0.91 2.60 -1.80
C CYS A 12 -0.58 2.31 -2.04
N ASP A 13 -1.15 1.32 -1.35
CA ASP A 13 -2.56 0.93 -1.37
C ASP A 13 -3.51 2.08 -0.97
N ILE A 14 -3.10 2.92 -0.02
CA ILE A 14 -3.86 4.11 0.42
C ILE A 14 -3.38 5.42 -0.21
N CYS A 15 -2.46 5.32 -1.18
CA CYS A 15 -1.96 6.48 -1.91
C CYS A 15 -2.93 6.89 -3.02
N LYS A 16 -3.24 8.19 -3.09
CA LYS A 16 -4.05 8.79 -4.15
C LYS A 16 -3.43 8.61 -5.53
N SER A 17 -2.10 8.67 -5.62
CA SER A 17 -1.37 8.53 -6.89
C SER A 17 -1.29 7.11 -7.43
N ALA A 18 -1.68 6.09 -6.64
CA ALA A 18 -1.75 4.72 -7.13
C ALA A 18 -2.93 4.56 -8.10
N SER A 19 -2.72 3.81 -9.18
CA SER A 19 -3.76 3.53 -10.17
C SER A 19 -4.76 2.49 -9.67
N ASP A 20 -4.27 1.48 -8.94
CA ASP A 20 -5.09 0.40 -8.39
C ASP A 20 -5.22 0.50 -6.86
N GLU A 21 -6.26 -0.14 -6.34
CA GLU A 21 -6.51 -0.44 -4.92
C GLU A 21 -5.39 -1.26 -4.22
N TYR A 22 -4.50 -1.90 -4.99
CA TYR A 22 -3.33 -2.63 -4.49
C TYR A 22 -2.05 -1.76 -4.47
N GLY A 23 -2.17 -0.45 -4.71
CA GLY A 23 -1.01 0.43 -4.76
C GLY A 23 -0.16 0.30 -6.02
N ARG A 24 -0.64 -0.42 -7.05
CA ARG A 24 0.04 -0.56 -8.35
C ARG A 24 -0.16 0.70 -9.19
N GLY A 25 0.81 0.98 -10.06
CA GLY A 25 0.73 2.12 -10.98
C GLY A 25 0.83 3.49 -10.31
N CYS A 26 1.40 3.58 -9.10
CA CYS A 26 1.84 4.88 -8.57
C CYS A 26 2.73 5.57 -9.61
N LYS A 27 2.57 6.89 -9.83
CA LYS A 27 3.36 7.67 -10.81
C LYS A 27 4.88 7.49 -10.70
N HIS A 28 5.37 7.06 -9.55
CA HIS A 28 6.79 6.77 -9.32
C HIS A 28 7.24 5.38 -9.82
N GLY A 29 6.31 4.55 -10.31
CA GLY A 29 6.57 3.34 -11.09
C GLY A 29 7.26 2.20 -10.33
N MET A 30 7.61 1.14 -11.07
CA MET A 30 8.40 -0.01 -10.58
C MET A 30 9.78 0.38 -10.02
N PHE A 31 10.27 1.58 -10.33
CA PHE A 31 11.56 2.12 -9.86
C PHE A 31 11.48 2.92 -8.56
N PHE A 32 10.28 3.22 -8.08
CA PHE A 32 10.07 3.88 -6.79
C PHE A 32 10.81 3.22 -5.59
N PRO A 33 10.82 1.87 -5.45
CA PRO A 33 11.60 1.16 -4.44
C PRO A 33 13.09 1.50 -4.46
N LEU A 34 13.66 1.53 -5.66
CA LEU A 34 15.08 1.75 -5.89
C LEU A 34 15.45 3.21 -5.60
N LEU A 35 14.61 4.15 -6.03
CA LEU A 35 14.78 5.58 -5.74
C LEU A 35 14.77 5.85 -4.24
N LEU A 36 13.81 5.28 -3.49
CA LEU A 36 13.74 5.44 -2.04
C LEU A 36 14.92 4.82 -1.29
N ALA A 37 15.41 3.67 -1.77
CA ALA A 37 16.60 3.04 -1.23
C ALA A 37 17.84 3.92 -1.47
N MET A 38 17.98 4.49 -2.67
CA MET A 38 19.07 5.41 -3.00
C MET A 38 19.02 6.71 -2.21
N THR A 39 17.82 7.24 -1.93
CA THR A 39 17.63 8.46 -1.12
C THR A 39 17.53 8.18 0.39
N ASN A 40 17.72 6.92 0.82
CA ASN A 40 17.54 6.44 2.19
C ASN A 40 16.24 6.93 2.85
N SER A 41 15.20 7.10 2.04
CA SER A 41 13.93 7.72 2.43
C SER A 41 12.89 6.64 2.72
N ARG A 42 12.23 6.77 3.88
CA ARG A 42 11.17 5.85 4.33
C ARG A 42 9.77 6.32 3.96
N LYS A 43 9.65 7.46 3.27
CA LYS A 43 8.38 8.07 2.89
C LYS A 43 8.47 8.59 1.45
N CYS A 44 7.38 8.44 0.69
CA CYS A 44 7.23 9.15 -0.57
C CYS A 44 7.04 10.63 -0.27
N GLU A 45 7.85 11.50 -0.87
CA GLU A 45 7.67 12.96 -0.74
C GLU A 45 6.35 13.44 -1.39
N HIS A 46 5.87 12.69 -2.38
CA HIS A 46 4.61 12.93 -3.08
C HIS A 46 3.46 12.04 -2.58
N TYR A 47 3.56 11.50 -1.36
CA TYR A 47 2.46 10.75 -0.77
C TYR A 47 1.25 11.66 -0.52
N GLU A 48 0.18 11.47 -1.28
CA GLU A 48 -1.12 12.05 -0.97
C GLU A 48 -2.04 10.95 -0.43
N PHE A 49 -2.56 11.16 0.78
CA PHE A 49 -3.49 10.22 1.40
C PHE A 49 -4.87 10.30 0.74
N ALA A 50 -5.40 9.16 0.31
CA ALA A 50 -6.77 9.04 -0.19
C ALA A 50 -7.65 8.36 0.88
N PRO A 51 -8.55 9.09 1.56
CA PRO A 51 -9.38 8.53 2.62
C PRO A 51 -10.33 7.44 2.09
N GLU A 52 -10.85 7.60 0.86
CA GLU A 52 -11.70 6.60 0.20
C GLU A 52 -11.01 5.24 0.06
N LYS A 53 -9.72 5.23 -0.33
CA LYS A 53 -8.94 4.00 -0.46
C LYS A 53 -8.60 3.38 0.89
N ALA A 54 -8.44 4.20 1.93
CA ALA A 54 -8.18 3.73 3.28
C ALA A 54 -9.38 2.96 3.85
N GLU A 55 -10.60 3.41 3.56
CA GLU A 55 -11.82 2.74 3.99
C GLU A 55 -11.98 1.36 3.33
N ILE A 56 -11.72 1.28 2.01
CA ILE A 56 -11.72 0.01 1.27
C ILE A 56 -10.67 -0.96 1.82
N HIS A 57 -9.48 -0.45 2.16
CA HIS A 57 -8.41 -1.26 2.73
C HIS A 57 -8.76 -1.78 4.13
N LEU A 58 -9.43 -0.96 4.96
CA LEU A 58 -9.93 -1.37 6.27
C LEU A 58 -11.01 -2.46 6.15
N GLN A 59 -11.99 -2.29 5.26
CA GLN A 59 -13.01 -3.30 5.00
C GLN A 59 -12.42 -4.64 4.55
N ARG A 60 -11.38 -4.63 3.71
CA ARG A 60 -10.68 -5.86 3.30
C ARG A 60 -9.98 -6.56 4.45
N LYS A 61 -9.33 -5.79 5.32
CA LYS A 61 -8.61 -6.34 6.47
C LYS A 61 -9.58 -6.96 7.48
N ASP A 62 -10.75 -6.34 7.63
CA ASP A 62 -11.85 -6.87 8.45
C ASP A 62 -12.38 -8.18 7.84
N ASN A 63 -12.66 -8.21 6.53
CA ASN A 63 -13.10 -9.43 5.84
C ASN A 63 -12.06 -10.56 5.89
N ASP A 64 -10.77 -10.27 5.68
CA ASP A 64 -9.69 -11.28 5.79
C ASP A 64 -9.57 -11.81 7.23
N TRP A 65 -9.76 -10.96 8.23
CA TRP A 65 -9.78 -11.36 9.64
C TRP A 65 -10.99 -12.26 9.94
N VAL A 66 -12.19 -11.86 9.49
CA VAL A 66 -13.44 -12.63 9.62
C VAL A 66 -13.30 -13.99 8.96
N VAL A 67 -12.87 -14.08 7.70
CA VAL A 67 -12.65 -15.36 7.00
C VAL A 67 -11.66 -16.25 7.78
N LYS A 68 -10.57 -15.69 8.29
CA LYS A 68 -9.57 -16.47 9.05
C LYS A 68 -10.02 -16.95 10.43
N HIS A 69 -10.96 -16.27 11.07
CA HIS A 69 -11.32 -16.50 12.48
C HIS A 69 -12.77 -16.94 12.72
N LEU A 70 -13.69 -16.76 11.76
CA LEU A 70 -15.07 -17.23 11.85
C LEU A 70 -15.35 -18.50 11.04
N GLU A 71 -14.59 -18.82 9.99
CA GLU A 71 -14.72 -20.09 9.25
C GLU A 71 -13.88 -21.24 9.85
N LYS A 72 -13.46 -21.13 11.11
CA LYS A 72 -12.67 -22.14 11.83
C LYS A 72 -13.42 -22.66 13.04
#